data_AF-A0A0F2Q9W9-F1
#
_entry.id   AF-A0A0F2Q9W9-F1
#
_cell.length_a   1.000
_cell.length_b   1.000
_cell.length_c   1.000
_cell.angle_alpha   90.00
_cell.angle_beta   90.00
_cell.angle_gamma   90.00
#
_symmetry.space_group_name_H-M   'P 1'
#
loop_
_entity.id
_entity.type
_entity.pdbx_description
1 polymer ?
#
loop_
_entity_poly.entity_id
_entity_poly.type
_entity_poly.pdbx_seq_one_letter_code
_entity_poly.pdbx_strand_id
1 'polypeptide(L)'
;MIRIRNALVLDIIEDNEEYQELQVQIGNKKSKAINYPCLTGQVQKGDIVSLNTTAVNLGLGTGGVHFVLANNSLEKDSSGPGHIMKMRYTPQQIKVLAAEEEASPHHELIKKFNSLQNTPVVIAFLHSMVIPALAGIRCINENLKVSYIMTDGGALPLAFSKTINLLKKEKWLTGTLTAGHAFGGDLETINVYSALAAAFMVQKPDLILIAMGPGNVGTGTEFGTTALEAGQMINAVYSLEGNPILIPRISFQDMRNRHQGISHHVITVLNKIALVPCSLVLPKLQDINKHNHLDKQIKENKLTAKHKLIYESGAEGLDYLKKSGFSVTTMGRSFDEDREFFLTASAAGAFAARLV
;
A
#
# COMPACT_ATOMS: atom_id res chain seq x y z
N MET A 1 20.13 -14.08 -9.36
CA MET A 1 19.73 -13.92 -7.95
C MET A 1 20.00 -12.50 -7.46
N ILE A 2 21.24 -12.04 -7.30
CA ILE A 2 21.53 -10.61 -7.00
C ILE A 2 22.82 -10.17 -7.73
N ARG A 3 22.85 -8.94 -8.25
CA ARG A 3 24.05 -8.26 -8.79
C ARG A 3 24.51 -7.18 -7.81
N ILE A 4 25.65 -7.42 -7.17
CA ILE A 4 26.25 -6.50 -6.19
C ILE A 4 27.36 -5.66 -6.84
N ARG A 5 27.40 -4.36 -6.57
CA ARG A 5 28.51 -3.47 -6.96
C ARG A 5 28.83 -2.50 -5.82
N ASN A 6 30.11 -2.22 -5.62
CA ASN A 6 30.53 -1.12 -4.75
C ASN A 6 30.29 0.21 -5.47
N ALA A 7 29.97 1.23 -4.69
CA ALA A 7 29.77 2.58 -5.17
C ALA A 7 30.30 3.61 -4.18
N LEU A 8 30.85 4.70 -4.69
CA LEU A 8 31.21 5.88 -3.90
C LEU A 8 29.98 6.80 -3.79
N VAL A 9 29.65 7.24 -2.58
CA VAL A 9 28.58 8.23 -2.36
C VAL A 9 29.11 9.61 -2.71
N LEU A 10 28.54 10.21 -3.75
CA LEU A 10 28.93 11.54 -4.23
C LEU A 10 28.16 12.65 -3.52
N ASP A 11 26.88 12.42 -3.24
CA ASP A 11 26.00 13.39 -2.62
C ASP A 11 24.74 12.74 -2.02
N ILE A 12 24.09 13.47 -1.11
CA ILE A 12 22.81 13.09 -0.50
C ILE A 12 21.74 14.05 -1.06
N ILE A 13 20.82 13.51 -1.85
CA ILE A 13 19.77 14.27 -2.55
C ILE A 13 18.59 14.55 -1.62
N GLU A 14 18.21 13.56 -0.82
CA GLU A 14 17.14 13.64 0.16
C GLU A 14 17.55 12.87 1.40
N ASP A 15 17.26 13.40 2.58
CA ASP A 15 17.69 12.85 3.85
C ASP A 15 16.58 13.00 4.91
N ASN A 16 16.17 11.88 5.49
CA ASN A 16 15.35 11.83 6.68
C ASN A 16 15.71 10.57 7.50
N GLU A 17 15.09 10.43 8.68
CA GLU A 17 15.43 9.35 9.62
C GLU A 17 15.21 7.93 9.05
N GLU A 18 14.30 7.76 8.09
CA GLU A 18 13.89 6.45 7.57
C GLU A 18 14.32 6.21 6.11
N TYR A 19 14.73 7.24 5.38
CA TYR A 19 15.00 7.20 3.95
C TYR A 19 16.08 8.21 3.54
N GLN A 20 17.01 7.77 2.69
CA GLN A 20 17.91 8.66 1.96
C GLN A 20 17.92 8.34 0.47
N GLU A 21 17.86 9.39 -0.36
CA GLU A 21 18.13 9.31 -1.80
C GLU A 21 19.56 9.79 -2.06
N LEU A 22 20.38 8.96 -2.69
CA LEU A 22 21.80 9.19 -2.86
C LEU A 22 22.15 9.36 -4.35
N GLN A 23 23.10 10.25 -4.64
CA GLN A 23 23.87 10.20 -5.88
C GLN A 23 25.14 9.38 -5.65
N VAL A 24 25.31 8.31 -6.41
CA VAL A 24 26.43 7.36 -6.26
C VAL A 24 27.19 7.18 -7.56
N GLN A 25 28.47 6.84 -7.45
CA GLN A 25 29.33 6.50 -8.59
C GLN A 25 29.63 5.01 -8.62
N ILE A 26 29.27 4.34 -9.72
CA ILE A 26 29.58 2.93 -9.99
C ILE A 26 30.52 2.88 -11.19
N GLY A 27 31.81 2.63 -10.95
CA GLY A 27 32.83 2.79 -11.99
C GLY A 27 32.85 4.22 -12.52
N ASN A 28 32.56 4.41 -13.81
CA ASN A 28 32.52 5.74 -14.45
C ASN A 28 31.11 6.33 -14.60
N LYS A 29 30.08 5.68 -14.05
CA LYS A 29 28.68 6.11 -14.19
C LYS A 29 28.13 6.66 -12.87
N LYS A 30 27.39 7.77 -12.97
CA LYS A 30 26.55 8.28 -11.87
C LYS A 30 25.19 7.60 -11.92
N SER A 31 24.71 7.15 -10.78
CA SER A 31 23.41 6.52 -10.59
C SER A 31 22.73 7.07 -9.34
N LYS A 32 21.42 6.83 -9.24
CA LYS A 32 20.67 7.03 -8.00
C LYS A 32 20.65 5.75 -7.17
N ALA A 33 20.70 5.89 -5.85
CA ALA A 33 20.50 4.79 -4.92
C ALA A 33 19.62 5.22 -3.75
N ILE A 34 18.93 4.25 -3.14
CA ILE A 34 18.16 4.45 -1.92
C ILE A 34 18.85 3.72 -0.78
N ASN A 35 19.00 4.43 0.33
CA ASN A 35 19.45 3.89 1.61
C ASN A 35 18.29 3.95 2.61
N TYR A 36 18.12 2.90 3.40
CA TYR A 36 17.21 2.91 4.53
C TYR A 36 18.07 2.93 5.80
N PRO A 37 18.22 4.08 6.48
CA PRO A 37 19.13 4.18 7.63
C PRO A 37 18.84 3.17 8.73
N CYS A 38 17.60 2.75 8.91
CA CYS A 38 17.22 1.68 9.83
C CYS A 38 17.94 0.35 9.53
N LEU A 39 18.22 0.02 8.27
CA LEU A 39 18.91 -1.20 7.84
C LEU A 39 20.43 -1.05 7.86
N THR A 40 20.93 0.05 7.31
CA THR A 40 22.34 0.15 6.86
C THR A 40 23.09 1.31 7.52
N GLY A 41 22.41 2.07 8.39
CA GLY A 41 22.94 3.28 9.03
C GLY A 41 22.84 4.51 8.13
N GLN A 42 23.07 5.67 8.74
CA GLN A 42 23.12 6.94 8.01
C GLN A 42 24.36 6.94 7.10
N VAL A 43 24.14 7.16 5.80
CA VAL A 43 25.21 7.23 4.81
C VAL A 43 25.66 8.67 4.65
N GLN A 44 26.98 8.87 4.55
CA GLN A 44 27.60 10.17 4.34
C GLN A 44 28.25 10.27 2.95
N LYS A 45 28.43 11.51 2.49
CA LYS A 45 29.24 11.77 1.29
C LYS A 45 30.67 11.27 1.51
N GLY A 46 31.20 10.52 0.54
CA GLY A 46 32.52 9.90 0.62
C GLY A 46 32.49 8.43 1.05
N ASP A 47 31.37 7.94 1.59
CA ASP A 47 31.25 6.54 1.99
C ASP A 47 31.32 5.59 0.78
N ILE A 48 31.81 4.38 1.04
CA ILE A 48 31.75 3.28 0.08
C ILE A 48 30.61 2.35 0.48
N VAL A 49 29.63 2.20 -0.40
CA VAL A 49 28.45 1.36 -0.15
C VAL A 49 28.41 0.17 -1.10
N SER A 50 27.89 -0.95 -0.62
CA SER A 50 27.54 -2.11 -1.44
C SER A 50 26.10 -1.97 -1.94
N LEU A 51 25.87 -2.05 -3.25
CA LEU A 51 24.55 -1.83 -3.87
C LEU A 51 23.99 -3.10 -4.51
N ASN A 52 22.69 -3.35 -4.31
CA ASN A 52 21.91 -4.22 -5.19
C ASN A 52 21.53 -3.44 -6.45
N THR A 53 22.12 -3.87 -7.57
CA THR A 53 21.96 -3.22 -8.88
C THR A 53 21.10 -4.01 -9.86
N THR A 54 20.47 -5.09 -9.39
CA THR A 54 19.83 -6.11 -10.23
C THR A 54 18.68 -5.55 -11.05
N ALA A 55 17.72 -4.87 -10.41
CA ALA A 55 16.50 -4.39 -11.07
C ALA A 55 16.81 -3.36 -12.16
N VAL A 56 17.70 -2.40 -11.87
CA VAL A 56 18.13 -1.38 -12.85
C VAL A 56 18.89 -2.02 -14.01
N ASN A 57 19.77 -3.00 -13.74
CA ASN A 57 20.49 -3.72 -14.80
C ASN A 57 19.54 -4.47 -15.75
N LEU A 58 18.39 -4.92 -15.27
CA LEU A 58 17.35 -5.58 -16.07
C LEU A 58 16.34 -4.60 -16.69
N GLY A 59 16.46 -3.29 -16.43
CA GLY A 59 15.47 -2.30 -16.87
C GLY A 59 14.11 -2.41 -16.16
N LEU A 60 14.06 -3.02 -14.97
CA LEU A 60 12.83 -3.32 -14.21
C LEU A 60 12.61 -2.41 -12.99
N GLY A 61 13.58 -1.55 -12.64
CA GLY A 61 13.49 -0.75 -11.42
C GLY A 61 12.53 0.43 -11.54
N THR A 62 11.48 0.46 -10.71
CA THR A 62 10.68 1.68 -10.50
C THR A 62 11.59 2.83 -10.11
N GLY A 63 11.59 3.91 -10.90
CA GLY A 63 12.44 5.08 -10.67
C GLY A 63 13.93 4.92 -11.02
N GLY A 64 14.36 3.75 -11.53
CA GLY A 64 15.75 3.55 -11.99
C GLY A 64 16.80 3.62 -10.87
N VAL A 65 16.42 3.29 -9.64
CA VAL A 65 17.27 3.40 -8.44
C VAL A 65 17.87 2.06 -8.02
N HIS A 66 19.10 2.09 -7.50
CA HIS A 66 19.72 0.97 -6.80
C HIS A 66 19.36 0.98 -5.31
N PHE A 67 19.59 -0.13 -4.60
CA PHE A 67 19.35 -0.21 -3.15
C PHE A 67 20.64 -0.51 -2.40
N VAL A 68 20.93 0.23 -1.34
CA VAL A 68 22.07 -0.02 -0.46
C VAL A 68 21.85 -1.33 0.31
N LEU A 69 22.83 -2.23 0.23
CA LEU A 69 22.88 -3.49 0.97
C LEU A 69 23.62 -3.32 2.30
N ALA A 70 24.72 -2.56 2.28
CA ALA A 70 25.55 -2.24 3.44
C ALA A 70 26.33 -0.95 3.18
N ASN A 71 26.58 -0.18 4.24
CA ASN A 71 27.62 0.84 4.24
C ASN A 71 28.93 0.17 4.68
N ASN A 72 29.92 0.10 3.79
CA ASN A 72 31.18 -0.59 4.08
C ASN A 72 32.10 0.26 4.98
N SER A 73 31.70 1.50 5.28
CA SER A 73 32.43 2.45 6.11
C SER A 73 31.88 2.54 7.55
N LEU A 74 30.86 1.74 7.89
CA LEU A 74 30.15 1.81 9.17
C LEU A 74 29.91 0.42 9.77
N GLU A 75 30.14 0.29 11.08
CA GLU A 75 29.59 -0.80 11.88
C GLU A 75 28.33 -0.32 12.60
N LYS A 76 27.30 -1.16 12.64
CA LYS A 76 26.00 -0.82 13.25
C LYS A 76 25.48 -1.97 14.09
N ASP A 77 25.21 -1.68 15.36
CA ASP A 77 24.49 -2.58 16.25
C ASP A 77 22.97 -2.47 16.07
N SER A 78 22.28 -3.58 16.31
CA SER A 78 20.82 -3.56 16.42
C SER A 78 20.39 -2.83 17.69
N SER A 79 19.34 -2.02 17.62
CA SER A 79 18.77 -1.32 18.76
C SER A 79 17.27 -1.57 18.86
N GLY A 80 16.67 -1.16 19.98
CA GLY A 80 15.23 -1.27 20.22
C GLY A 80 14.77 -2.61 20.82
N PRO A 81 13.55 -2.61 21.41
CA PRO A 81 12.93 -3.79 21.99
C PRO A 81 12.44 -4.78 20.92
N GLY A 82 11.85 -5.88 21.37
CA GLY A 82 11.24 -6.90 20.51
C GLY A 82 12.22 -7.96 20.05
N HIS A 83 11.66 -9.07 19.58
CA HIS A 83 12.42 -10.24 19.11
C HIS A 83 11.84 -10.86 17.83
N ILE A 84 10.74 -10.34 17.30
CA ILE A 84 10.18 -10.84 16.06
C ILE A 84 11.04 -10.39 14.88
N MET A 85 11.31 -11.33 13.98
CA MET A 85 12.13 -11.10 12.80
C MET A 85 11.25 -10.91 11.55
N LYS A 86 11.48 -9.83 10.79
CA LYS A 86 10.96 -9.61 9.43
C LYS A 86 12.07 -9.81 8.40
N MET A 87 11.68 -10.07 7.14
CA MET A 87 12.61 -10.51 6.08
C MET A 87 13.46 -11.73 6.48
N ARG A 88 12.84 -12.67 7.19
CA ARG A 88 13.49 -13.82 7.87
C ARG A 88 14.40 -14.62 6.94
N TYR A 89 15.56 -15.02 7.45
CA TYR A 89 16.53 -15.87 6.74
C TYR A 89 17.13 -15.24 5.46
N THR A 90 17.02 -13.92 5.31
CA THR A 90 17.78 -13.16 4.30
C THR A 90 18.94 -12.42 4.96
N PRO A 91 19.99 -12.04 4.21
CA PRO A 91 21.06 -11.18 4.74
C PRO A 91 20.60 -9.81 5.25
N GLN A 92 19.37 -9.39 4.94
CA GLN A 92 18.78 -8.13 5.40
C GLN A 92 17.66 -8.33 6.43
N GLN A 93 17.57 -9.48 7.10
CA GLN A 93 16.59 -9.68 8.15
C GLN A 93 16.70 -8.63 9.25
N ILE A 94 15.55 -8.20 9.79
CA ILE A 94 15.49 -7.18 10.83
C ILE A 94 14.66 -7.64 12.02
N LYS A 95 15.05 -7.14 13.19
CA LYS A 95 14.32 -7.28 14.44
C LYS A 95 13.34 -6.12 14.58
N VAL A 96 12.10 -6.42 14.96
CA VAL A 96 11.07 -5.44 15.28
C VAL A 96 10.42 -5.79 16.63
N LEU A 97 9.72 -4.82 17.22
CA LEU A 97 8.75 -5.06 18.27
C LEU A 97 7.35 -5.10 17.65
N ALA A 98 6.85 -6.29 17.36
CA ALA A 98 5.49 -6.46 16.89
C ALA A 98 4.48 -6.13 18.00
N ALA A 99 3.37 -5.49 17.64
CA ALA A 99 2.41 -4.94 18.58
C ALA A 99 1.81 -6.02 19.49
N GLU A 100 1.66 -7.24 18.98
CA GLU A 100 1.17 -8.42 19.69
C GLU A 100 2.22 -9.16 20.53
N GLU A 101 3.52 -8.80 20.47
CA GLU A 101 4.56 -9.41 21.31
C GLU A 101 4.32 -9.16 22.79
N GLU A 102 4.73 -10.09 23.66
CA GLU A 102 4.62 -9.95 25.13
C GLU A 102 5.35 -8.71 25.67
N ALA A 103 6.48 -8.36 25.06
CA ALA A 103 7.26 -7.16 25.41
C ALA A 103 6.62 -5.85 24.93
N SER A 104 5.58 -5.91 24.10
CA SER A 104 4.90 -4.73 23.59
C SER A 104 4.01 -4.10 24.65
N PRO A 105 3.99 -2.76 24.80
CA PRO A 105 3.03 -2.09 25.67
C PRO A 105 1.57 -2.31 25.24
N HIS A 106 1.34 -2.84 24.04
CA HIS A 106 0.02 -3.11 23.48
C HIS A 106 -0.43 -4.56 23.63
N HIS A 107 0.41 -5.45 24.17
CA HIS A 107 0.13 -6.89 24.27
C HIS A 107 -1.22 -7.19 24.94
N GLU A 108 -1.43 -6.64 26.14
CA GLU A 108 -2.64 -6.88 26.93
C GLU A 108 -3.90 -6.29 26.30
N LEU A 109 -3.78 -5.25 25.47
CA LEU A 109 -4.90 -4.71 24.70
C LEU A 109 -5.25 -5.65 23.55
N ILE A 110 -4.26 -6.07 22.77
CA ILE A 110 -4.47 -6.95 21.60
C ILE A 110 -4.96 -8.33 22.03
N LYS A 111 -4.48 -8.85 23.17
CA LYS A 111 -4.95 -10.13 23.74
C LYS A 111 -6.45 -10.13 24.10
N LYS A 112 -7.04 -8.95 24.33
CA LYS A 112 -8.48 -8.77 24.61
C LYS A 112 -9.31 -8.50 23.35
N PHE A 113 -8.67 -8.43 22.18
CA PHE A 113 -9.37 -8.23 20.92
C PHE A 113 -10.27 -9.45 20.63
N ASN A 114 -11.53 -9.17 20.30
CA ASN A 114 -12.50 -10.20 19.94
C ASN A 114 -13.01 -10.01 18.52
N SER A 115 -13.38 -8.79 18.14
CA SER A 115 -13.84 -8.48 16.80
C SER A 115 -13.69 -6.99 16.45
N LEU A 116 -13.81 -6.67 15.16
CA LEU A 116 -13.78 -5.32 14.60
C LEU A 116 -15.12 -4.58 14.75
N GLN A 117 -16.16 -5.20 15.33
CA GLN A 117 -17.45 -4.55 15.58
C GLN A 117 -18.05 -3.86 14.34
N ASN A 118 -17.99 -4.54 13.19
CA ASN A 118 -18.45 -4.03 11.89
C ASN A 118 -17.74 -2.75 11.40
N THR A 119 -16.56 -2.43 11.94
CA THR A 119 -15.73 -1.30 11.48
C THR A 119 -15.50 -1.39 9.97
N PRO A 120 -15.72 -0.30 9.20
CA PRO A 120 -15.46 -0.30 7.77
C PRO A 120 -13.97 -0.42 7.46
N VAL A 121 -13.61 -1.39 6.61
CA VAL A 121 -12.24 -1.62 6.15
C VAL A 121 -12.17 -1.49 4.64
N VAL A 122 -11.52 -0.43 4.18
CA VAL A 122 -11.30 -0.14 2.76
C VAL A 122 -10.07 -0.89 2.26
N ILE A 123 -10.27 -1.79 1.29
CA ILE A 123 -9.25 -2.66 0.71
C ILE A 123 -8.92 -2.15 -0.69
N ALA A 124 -7.70 -1.65 -0.86
CA ALA A 124 -7.22 -1.12 -2.13
C ALA A 124 -6.34 -2.12 -2.87
N PHE A 125 -6.56 -2.26 -4.17
CA PHE A 125 -5.74 -3.13 -5.03
C PHE A 125 -4.32 -2.62 -5.24
N LEU A 126 -4.10 -1.32 -5.15
CA LEU A 126 -2.82 -0.68 -5.44
C LEU A 126 -2.55 0.44 -4.44
N HIS A 127 -1.27 0.63 -4.13
CA HIS A 127 -0.79 1.72 -3.28
C HIS A 127 -1.25 3.12 -3.77
N SER A 128 -1.33 3.33 -5.09
CA SER A 128 -1.75 4.61 -5.67
C SER A 128 -3.23 4.96 -5.42
N MET A 129 -4.03 4.02 -4.93
CA MET A 129 -5.42 4.27 -4.53
C MET A 129 -5.55 4.85 -3.12
N VAL A 130 -4.49 4.84 -2.30
CA VAL A 130 -4.54 5.30 -0.90
C VAL A 130 -4.94 6.78 -0.82
N ILE A 131 -4.26 7.66 -1.57
CA ILE A 131 -4.55 9.10 -1.55
C ILE A 131 -5.98 9.41 -2.01
N PRO A 132 -6.45 8.98 -3.20
CA PRO A 132 -7.82 9.30 -3.62
C PRO A 132 -8.87 8.72 -2.68
N ALA A 133 -8.66 7.54 -2.10
CA ALA A 133 -9.56 6.99 -1.08
C ALA A 133 -9.60 7.87 0.19
N LEU A 134 -8.45 8.31 0.70
CA LEU A 134 -8.42 9.26 1.81
C LEU A 134 -9.08 10.59 1.46
N ALA A 135 -8.88 11.10 0.24
CA ALA A 135 -9.55 12.33 -0.19
C ALA A 135 -11.08 12.18 -0.23
N GLY A 136 -11.57 11.01 -0.66
CA GLY A 136 -12.98 10.63 -0.55
C GLY A 136 -13.50 10.58 0.89
N ILE A 137 -12.67 10.11 1.84
CA ILE A 137 -13.03 10.14 3.27
C ILE A 137 -13.09 11.58 3.77
N ARG A 138 -12.04 12.38 3.50
CA ARG A 138 -11.88 13.75 4.01
C ARG A 138 -12.94 14.70 3.47
N CYS A 139 -13.39 14.53 2.23
CA CYS A 139 -14.47 15.37 1.68
C CYS A 139 -15.83 15.14 2.34
N ILE A 140 -16.04 13.97 2.96
CA ILE A 140 -17.23 13.67 3.76
C ILE A 140 -17.04 14.16 5.18
N ASN A 141 -15.90 13.84 5.80
CA ASN A 141 -15.56 14.30 7.14
C ASN A 141 -14.04 14.32 7.36
N GLU A 142 -13.49 15.53 7.51
CA GLU A 142 -12.06 15.76 7.70
C GLU A 142 -11.52 15.17 9.02
N ASN A 143 -12.39 14.98 10.01
CA ASN A 143 -12.01 14.57 11.36
C ASN A 143 -11.98 13.06 11.58
N LEU A 144 -12.42 12.25 10.61
CA LEU A 144 -12.42 10.79 10.77
C LEU A 144 -11.00 10.25 10.93
N LYS A 145 -10.79 9.46 11.97
CA LYS A 145 -9.53 8.76 12.25
C LYS A 145 -9.37 7.58 11.30
N VAL A 146 -8.28 7.58 10.55
CA VAL A 146 -8.00 6.51 9.57
C VAL A 146 -6.66 5.86 9.89
N SER A 147 -6.70 4.55 10.14
CA SER A 147 -5.48 3.73 10.24
C SER A 147 -5.13 3.14 8.89
N TYR A 148 -3.85 3.20 8.51
CA TYR A 148 -3.36 2.58 7.27
C TYR A 148 -2.54 1.33 7.56
N ILE A 149 -2.93 0.19 6.99
CA ILE A 149 -2.17 -1.06 7.04
C ILE A 149 -1.50 -1.28 5.68
N MET A 150 -0.17 -1.32 5.66
CA MET A 150 0.62 -1.72 4.51
C MET A 150 0.99 -3.20 4.57
N THR A 151 0.62 -3.96 3.53
CA THR A 151 1.03 -5.37 3.38
C THR A 151 2.33 -5.49 2.58
N ASP A 152 2.94 -6.67 2.63
CA ASP A 152 4.16 -7.03 1.91
C ASP A 152 3.96 -7.49 0.46
N GLY A 153 2.76 -7.27 -0.12
CA GLY A 153 2.46 -7.56 -1.52
C GLY A 153 3.18 -6.67 -2.55
N GLY A 154 3.94 -5.68 -2.08
CA GLY A 154 4.76 -4.78 -2.90
C GLY A 154 6.09 -4.47 -2.20
N ALA A 155 6.44 -3.19 -2.07
CA ALA A 155 7.62 -2.76 -1.33
C ALA A 155 7.49 -3.12 0.16
N LEU A 156 8.57 -3.64 0.72
CA LEU A 156 8.65 -4.00 2.13
C LEU A 156 8.82 -2.77 3.05
N PRO A 157 9.70 -1.80 2.76
CA PRO A 157 9.89 -0.65 3.65
C PRO A 157 8.81 0.41 3.41
N LEU A 158 8.04 0.76 4.44
CA LEU A 158 7.01 1.81 4.37
C LEU A 158 7.62 3.15 3.93
N ALA A 159 8.83 3.44 4.44
CA ALA A 159 9.61 4.64 4.16
C ALA A 159 9.90 4.87 2.66
N PHE A 160 9.80 3.84 1.82
CA PHE A 160 9.90 4.01 0.37
C PHE A 160 8.77 4.89 -0.19
N SER A 161 7.60 4.89 0.46
CA SER A 161 6.47 5.72 0.06
C SER A 161 6.57 7.13 0.63
N LYS A 162 7.14 8.05 -0.18
CA LYS A 162 7.10 9.50 0.10
C LYS A 162 5.67 10.00 0.33
N THR A 163 4.70 9.38 -0.34
CA THR A 163 3.25 9.64 -0.17
C THR A 163 2.78 9.40 1.26
N ILE A 164 3.09 8.24 1.84
CA ILE A 164 2.64 7.93 3.21
C ILE A 164 3.29 8.88 4.21
N ASN A 165 4.57 9.21 4.02
CA ASN A 165 5.26 10.19 4.88
C ASN A 165 4.57 11.56 4.84
N LEU A 166 4.18 12.02 3.65
CA LEU A 166 3.42 13.27 3.50
C LEU A 166 2.03 13.18 4.16
N LEU A 167 1.30 12.08 3.96
CA LEU A 167 -0.02 11.88 4.57
C LEU A 167 0.03 11.85 6.12
N LYS A 168 1.10 11.28 6.69
CA LYS A 168 1.35 11.33 8.15
C LYS A 168 1.60 12.76 8.60
N LYS A 169 2.46 13.51 7.90
CA LYS A 169 2.77 14.91 8.21
C LYS A 169 1.53 15.81 8.17
N GLU A 170 0.67 15.63 7.17
CA GLU A 170 -0.59 16.36 7.01
C GLU A 170 -1.73 15.79 7.87
N LYS A 171 -1.46 14.79 8.72
CA LYS A 171 -2.44 14.15 9.63
C LYS A 171 -3.67 13.58 8.92
N TRP A 172 -3.51 13.15 7.67
CA TRP A 172 -4.55 12.38 6.97
C TRP A 172 -4.64 10.95 7.49
N LEU A 173 -3.67 10.49 8.26
CA LEU A 173 -3.65 9.18 8.90
C LEU A 173 -3.48 9.36 10.42
N THR A 174 -4.22 8.58 11.18
CA THR A 174 -4.06 8.44 12.64
C THR A 174 -2.75 7.74 12.97
N GLY A 175 -2.37 6.78 12.14
CA GLY A 175 -1.13 6.03 12.25
C GLY A 175 -1.03 4.98 11.14
N THR A 176 0.15 4.39 11.03
CA THR A 176 0.45 3.34 10.07
C THR A 176 0.80 2.03 10.76
N LEU A 177 0.46 0.92 10.12
CA LEU A 177 0.84 -0.41 10.54
C LEU A 177 1.43 -1.16 9.35
N THR A 178 2.35 -2.08 9.62
CA THR A 178 2.88 -2.99 8.61
C THR A 178 2.59 -4.45 8.98
N ALA A 179 2.21 -5.23 7.98
CA ALA A 179 1.87 -6.64 8.13
C ALA A 179 2.80 -7.54 7.30
N GLY A 180 3.05 -8.76 7.79
CA GLY A 180 3.92 -9.71 7.11
C GLY A 180 5.39 -9.29 7.20
N HIS A 181 6.07 -9.23 6.07
CA HIS A 181 7.46 -8.80 5.97
C HIS A 181 7.66 -7.32 5.65
N ALA A 182 6.59 -6.56 5.44
CA ALA A 182 6.65 -5.12 5.35
C ALA A 182 7.03 -4.53 6.72
N PHE A 183 7.74 -3.40 6.77
CA PHE A 183 8.25 -2.81 8.00
C PHE A 183 8.42 -1.29 7.91
N GLY A 184 8.63 -0.63 9.06
CA GLY A 184 8.71 0.82 9.20
C GLY A 184 7.36 1.50 9.46
N GLY A 185 6.37 0.77 9.98
CA GLY A 185 5.11 1.36 10.44
C GLY A 185 5.20 1.89 11.86
N ASP A 186 4.25 2.73 12.27
CA ASP A 186 4.14 3.15 13.68
C ASP A 186 3.90 1.94 14.59
N LEU A 187 3.22 0.92 14.07
CA LEU A 187 3.11 -0.41 14.68
C LEU A 187 3.53 -1.50 13.68
N GLU A 188 4.39 -2.40 14.13
CA GLU A 188 4.78 -3.60 13.40
C GLU A 188 3.86 -4.75 13.79
N THR A 189 3.43 -5.59 12.85
CA THR A 189 2.64 -6.79 13.16
C THR A 189 3.06 -7.99 12.33
N ILE A 190 2.79 -9.21 12.81
CA ILE A 190 3.20 -10.46 12.17
C ILE A 190 2.40 -10.71 10.88
N ASN A 191 1.11 -10.42 10.88
CA ASN A 191 0.21 -10.62 9.73
C ASN A 191 -0.95 -9.61 9.73
N VAL A 192 -1.84 -9.70 8.73
CA VAL A 192 -2.95 -8.76 8.59
C VAL A 192 -4.01 -8.87 9.69
N TYR A 193 -4.20 -10.05 10.29
CA TYR A 193 -5.15 -10.24 11.39
C TYR A 193 -4.68 -9.51 12.65
N SER A 194 -3.39 -9.65 13.00
CA SER A 194 -2.77 -8.88 14.07
C SER A 194 -2.76 -7.38 13.76
N ALA A 195 -2.57 -6.98 12.49
CA ALA A 195 -2.65 -5.58 12.07
C ALA A 195 -4.05 -4.99 12.28
N LEU A 196 -5.10 -5.72 11.90
CA LEU A 196 -6.49 -5.33 12.12
C LEU A 196 -6.81 -5.18 13.61
N ALA A 197 -6.39 -6.16 14.43
CA ALA A 197 -6.57 -6.11 15.88
C ALA A 197 -5.82 -4.93 16.51
N ALA A 198 -4.55 -4.72 16.13
CA ALA A 198 -3.72 -3.63 16.63
C ALA A 198 -4.28 -2.26 16.21
N ALA A 199 -4.71 -2.10 14.95
CA ALA A 199 -5.36 -0.88 14.48
C ALA A 199 -6.59 -0.56 15.35
N PHE A 200 -7.50 -1.53 15.51
CA PHE A 200 -8.73 -1.35 16.27
C PHE A 200 -8.48 -1.06 17.76
N MET A 201 -7.63 -1.86 18.42
CA MET A 201 -7.42 -1.75 19.88
C MET A 201 -6.52 -0.59 20.29
N VAL A 202 -5.50 -0.28 19.48
CA VAL A 202 -4.46 0.70 19.82
C VAL A 202 -4.74 2.05 19.20
N GLN A 203 -4.91 2.11 17.87
CA GLN A 203 -5.12 3.37 17.15
C GLN A 203 -6.57 3.85 17.20
N LYS A 204 -7.52 2.95 17.47
CA LYS A 204 -8.97 3.23 17.60
C LYS A 204 -9.50 4.12 16.47
N PRO A 205 -9.28 3.72 15.21
CA PRO A 205 -9.74 4.50 14.07
C PRO A 205 -11.25 4.35 13.90
N ASP A 206 -11.83 5.30 13.19
CA ASP A 206 -13.19 5.19 12.66
C ASP A 206 -13.22 4.29 11.42
N LEU A 207 -12.12 4.26 10.66
CA LEU A 207 -11.96 3.51 9.41
C LEU A 207 -10.56 2.91 9.29
N ILE A 208 -10.46 1.72 8.71
CA ILE A 208 -9.16 1.11 8.38
C ILE A 208 -9.00 1.08 6.87
N LEU A 209 -7.82 1.45 6.36
CA LEU A 209 -7.45 1.33 4.96
C LEU A 209 -6.30 0.32 4.82
N ILE A 210 -6.44 -0.67 3.94
CA ILE A 210 -5.43 -1.69 3.68
C ILE A 210 -4.99 -1.60 2.21
N ALA A 211 -3.68 -1.60 1.97
CA ALA A 211 -3.11 -1.73 0.63
C ALA A 211 -1.68 -2.29 0.69
N MET A 212 -1.25 -3.05 -0.32
CA MET A 212 0.18 -3.29 -0.54
C MET A 212 1.00 -2.01 -0.63
N GLY A 213 2.29 -2.13 -0.31
CA GLY A 213 3.29 -1.14 -0.69
C GLY A 213 3.39 -0.96 -2.22
N PRO A 214 4.06 0.10 -2.69
CA PRO A 214 4.29 0.32 -4.12
C PRO A 214 5.12 -0.81 -4.74
N GLY A 215 4.94 -1.08 -6.05
CA GLY A 215 5.69 -2.13 -6.75
C GLY A 215 4.95 -3.47 -6.85
N ASN A 216 3.65 -3.43 -7.15
CA ASN A 216 2.85 -4.62 -7.40
C ASN A 216 3.44 -5.45 -8.55
N VAL A 217 3.37 -6.78 -8.43
CA VAL A 217 3.90 -7.70 -9.43
C VAL A 217 2.76 -8.46 -10.10
N GLY A 218 2.91 -8.71 -11.39
CA GLY A 218 1.99 -9.52 -12.18
C GLY A 218 2.75 -10.19 -13.30
N THR A 219 2.39 -11.45 -13.58
CA THR A 219 2.79 -12.17 -14.77
C THR A 219 1.57 -12.29 -15.71
N GLY A 220 1.71 -13.02 -16.82
CA GLY A 220 0.59 -13.29 -17.71
C GLY A 220 -0.33 -14.42 -17.25
N THR A 221 -0.08 -15.06 -16.10
CA THR A 221 -0.89 -16.17 -15.60
C THR A 221 -1.95 -15.69 -14.61
N GLU A 222 -3.08 -16.40 -14.56
CA GLU A 222 -4.25 -16.01 -13.75
C GLU A 222 -3.93 -15.77 -12.27
N PHE A 223 -3.07 -16.62 -11.68
CA PHE A 223 -2.71 -16.51 -10.27
C PHE A 223 -1.36 -15.84 -10.01
N GLY A 224 -0.65 -15.44 -11.07
CA GLY A 224 0.69 -14.88 -10.98
C GLY A 224 0.71 -13.40 -10.66
N THR A 225 -0.08 -12.92 -9.69
CA THR A 225 -0.12 -11.49 -9.31
C THR A 225 -0.26 -11.29 -7.82
N THR A 226 0.37 -10.24 -7.29
CA THR A 226 0.22 -9.85 -5.88
C THR A 226 -1.16 -9.29 -5.57
N ALA A 227 -1.89 -8.81 -6.58
CA ALA A 227 -3.26 -8.29 -6.46
C ALA A 227 -4.25 -9.30 -5.84
N LEU A 228 -3.94 -10.60 -5.85
CA LEU A 228 -4.78 -11.62 -5.22
C LEU A 228 -4.92 -11.43 -3.70
N GLU A 229 -3.96 -10.76 -3.05
CA GLU A 229 -4.03 -10.50 -1.62
C GLU A 229 -5.32 -9.78 -1.22
N ALA A 230 -5.91 -8.96 -2.10
CA ALA A 230 -7.14 -8.24 -1.81
C ALA A 230 -8.29 -9.19 -1.44
N GLY A 231 -8.34 -10.38 -2.06
CA GLY A 231 -9.30 -11.43 -1.68
C GLY A 231 -9.02 -12.03 -0.32
N GLN A 232 -7.75 -12.20 0.03
CA GLN A 232 -7.33 -12.65 1.35
C GLN A 232 -7.67 -11.59 2.43
N MET A 233 -7.53 -10.30 2.10
CA MET A 233 -7.91 -9.20 2.99
C MET A 233 -9.43 -9.16 3.20
N ILE A 234 -10.24 -9.38 2.16
CA ILE A 234 -11.69 -9.51 2.31
C ILE A 234 -12.03 -10.61 3.32
N ASN A 235 -11.40 -11.79 3.16
CA ASN A 235 -11.61 -12.92 4.07
C ASN A 235 -11.15 -12.59 5.50
N ALA A 236 -10.00 -11.94 5.67
CA ALA A 236 -9.45 -11.58 6.97
C ALA A 236 -10.34 -10.58 7.72
N VAL A 237 -10.79 -9.52 7.04
CA VAL A 237 -11.70 -8.53 7.61
C VAL A 237 -13.01 -9.17 8.05
N TYR A 238 -13.62 -9.99 7.18
CA TYR A 238 -14.87 -10.66 7.50
C TYR A 238 -14.73 -11.64 8.67
N SER A 239 -13.62 -12.40 8.71
CA SER A 239 -13.36 -13.37 9.79
C SER A 239 -13.20 -12.72 11.16
N LEU A 240 -12.85 -11.44 11.20
CA LEU A 240 -12.78 -10.62 12.41
C LEU A 240 -14.04 -9.75 12.59
N GLU A 241 -15.15 -10.07 11.92
CA GLU A 241 -16.43 -9.36 11.97
C GLU A 241 -16.34 -7.86 11.61
N GLY A 242 -15.40 -7.50 10.72
CA GLY A 242 -15.35 -6.18 10.11
C GLY A 242 -16.20 -6.10 8.85
N ASN A 243 -16.32 -4.89 8.29
CA ASN A 243 -17.06 -4.66 7.05
C ASN A 243 -16.10 -4.45 5.86
N PRO A 244 -15.87 -5.47 5.01
CA PRO A 244 -14.94 -5.36 3.88
C PRO A 244 -15.52 -4.53 2.74
N ILE A 245 -14.80 -3.47 2.37
CA ILE A 245 -15.12 -2.55 1.27
C ILE A 245 -14.00 -2.62 0.24
N LEU A 246 -14.27 -3.12 -0.95
CA LEU A 246 -13.28 -3.28 -2.00
C LEU A 246 -13.28 -2.06 -2.93
N ILE A 247 -12.08 -1.54 -3.21
CA ILE A 247 -11.83 -0.60 -4.32
C ILE A 247 -11.46 -1.41 -5.56
N PRO A 248 -12.36 -1.63 -6.53
CA PRO A 248 -11.99 -2.30 -7.77
C PRO A 248 -11.06 -1.41 -8.59
N ARG A 249 -10.05 -2.01 -9.20
CA ARG A 249 -9.29 -1.35 -10.26
C ARG A 249 -10.16 -1.26 -11.52
N ILE A 250 -10.55 -0.04 -11.88
CA ILE A 250 -11.28 0.28 -13.11
C ILE A 250 -10.44 1.24 -13.95
N SER A 251 -10.29 0.94 -15.23
CA SER A 251 -9.61 1.82 -16.19
C SER A 251 -10.12 1.55 -17.61
N PHE A 252 -10.17 2.58 -18.45
CA PHE A 252 -10.55 2.47 -19.87
C PHE A 252 -9.42 2.87 -20.82
N GLN A 253 -8.21 3.05 -20.30
CA GLN A 253 -7.08 3.61 -21.06
C GLN A 253 -6.34 2.59 -21.93
N ASP A 254 -6.51 1.30 -21.66
CA ASP A 254 -5.92 0.28 -22.53
C ASP A 254 -6.74 0.16 -23.82
N MET A 255 -6.06 0.23 -24.97
CA MET A 255 -6.68 0.09 -26.29
C MET A 255 -7.33 -1.29 -26.50
N ARG A 256 -6.92 -2.30 -25.73
CA ARG A 256 -7.46 -3.67 -25.84
C ARG A 256 -8.72 -3.77 -24.99
N ASN A 257 -9.86 -4.00 -25.64
CA ASN A 257 -11.18 -4.10 -24.98
C ASN A 257 -11.20 -4.99 -23.72
N ARG A 258 -10.46 -6.11 -23.69
CA ARG A 258 -10.39 -7.01 -22.52
C ARG A 258 -9.71 -6.40 -21.28
N HIS A 259 -9.01 -5.28 -21.44
CA HIS A 259 -8.30 -4.56 -20.37
C HIS A 259 -9.04 -3.26 -19.98
N GLN A 260 -10.22 -3.03 -20.55
CA GLN A 260 -11.10 -1.91 -20.24
C GLN A 260 -12.18 -2.31 -19.22
N GLY A 261 -12.55 -1.37 -18.36
CA GLY A 261 -13.52 -1.55 -17.28
C GLY A 261 -12.89 -2.18 -16.05
N ILE A 262 -13.59 -3.12 -15.41
CA ILE A 262 -13.11 -3.85 -14.23
C ILE A 262 -11.94 -4.74 -14.64
N SER A 263 -10.81 -4.57 -13.95
CA SER A 263 -9.61 -5.39 -14.21
C SER A 263 -9.88 -6.88 -14.00
N HIS A 264 -9.34 -7.73 -14.87
CA HIS A 264 -9.44 -9.18 -14.73
C HIS A 264 -8.89 -9.70 -13.38
N HIS A 265 -7.87 -9.06 -12.80
CA HIS A 265 -7.40 -9.40 -11.44
C HIS A 265 -8.50 -9.20 -10.38
N VAL A 266 -9.31 -8.15 -10.52
CA VAL A 266 -10.45 -7.89 -9.62
C VAL A 266 -11.49 -8.99 -9.78
N ILE A 267 -11.81 -9.38 -11.01
CA ILE A 267 -12.73 -10.48 -11.30
C ILE A 267 -12.22 -11.80 -10.68
N THR A 268 -10.95 -12.15 -10.89
CA THR A 268 -10.34 -13.34 -10.30
C THR A 268 -10.39 -13.31 -8.77
N VAL A 269 -10.06 -12.18 -8.15
CA VAL A 269 -10.17 -12.00 -6.70
C VAL A 269 -11.60 -12.26 -6.21
N LEU A 270 -12.60 -11.59 -6.80
CA LEU A 270 -13.99 -11.67 -6.36
C LEU A 270 -14.61 -13.06 -6.57
N ASN A 271 -14.21 -13.77 -7.62
CA ASN A 271 -14.78 -15.07 -7.97
C ASN A 271 -14.06 -16.25 -7.35
N LYS A 272 -12.72 -16.19 -7.22
CA LYS A 272 -11.89 -17.34 -6.81
C LYS A 272 -11.25 -17.22 -5.43
N ILE A 273 -10.96 -16.01 -4.97
CA ILE A 273 -10.18 -15.81 -3.73
C ILE A 273 -11.05 -15.33 -2.57
N ALA A 274 -11.96 -14.38 -2.81
CA ALA A 274 -12.92 -13.92 -1.82
C ALA A 274 -13.98 -15.01 -1.56
N LEU A 275 -13.91 -15.62 -0.38
CA LEU A 275 -14.81 -16.68 0.07
C LEU A 275 -16.11 -16.13 0.67
N VAL A 276 -16.08 -14.86 1.05
CA VAL A 276 -17.15 -14.13 1.76
C VAL A 276 -17.61 -12.91 0.94
N PRO A 277 -18.82 -12.38 1.19
CA PRO A 277 -19.30 -11.17 0.54
C PRO A 277 -18.49 -9.93 0.94
N CYS A 278 -18.37 -8.96 0.02
CA CYS A 278 -17.90 -7.61 0.33
C CYS A 278 -18.76 -6.54 -0.34
N SER A 279 -18.61 -5.30 0.12
CA SER A 279 -19.12 -4.12 -0.60
C SER A 279 -18.18 -3.77 -1.74
N LEU A 280 -18.62 -3.97 -2.98
CA LEU A 280 -17.89 -3.59 -4.19
C LEU A 280 -18.30 -2.20 -4.63
N VAL A 281 -17.42 -1.21 -4.44
CA VAL A 281 -17.74 0.19 -4.75
C VAL A 281 -17.39 0.54 -6.19
N LEU A 282 -18.38 1.01 -6.93
CA LEU A 282 -18.28 1.40 -8.33
C LEU A 282 -18.50 2.92 -8.46
N PRO A 283 -17.77 3.61 -9.34
CA PRO A 283 -18.01 5.03 -9.59
C PRO A 283 -19.30 5.23 -10.37
N LYS A 284 -20.00 6.34 -10.11
CA LYS A 284 -21.06 6.84 -11.01
C LYS A 284 -20.41 7.45 -12.24
N LEU A 285 -20.47 6.74 -13.37
CA LEU A 285 -19.93 7.19 -14.64
C LEU A 285 -20.96 8.02 -15.41
N GLN A 286 -20.55 9.18 -15.92
CA GLN A 286 -21.40 10.02 -16.79
C GLN A 286 -21.49 9.44 -18.22
N ASP A 287 -20.43 8.76 -18.67
CA ASP A 287 -20.39 8.10 -19.97
C ASP A 287 -21.21 6.80 -19.94
N ILE A 288 -22.32 6.80 -20.67
CA ILE A 288 -23.25 5.67 -20.75
C ILE A 288 -22.62 4.41 -21.35
N ASN A 289 -21.67 4.55 -22.28
CA ASN A 289 -21.02 3.40 -22.90
C ASN A 289 -20.10 2.71 -21.90
N LYS A 290 -19.34 3.48 -21.13
CA LYS A 290 -18.50 2.95 -20.05
C LYS A 290 -19.34 2.30 -18.96
N HIS A 291 -20.45 2.95 -18.58
CA HIS A 291 -21.40 2.39 -17.61
C HIS A 291 -21.97 1.04 -18.08
N ASN A 292 -22.48 0.98 -19.32
CA ASN A 292 -23.01 -0.26 -19.90
C ASN A 292 -21.95 -1.37 -19.99
N HIS A 293 -20.69 -1.02 -20.26
CA HIS A 293 -19.58 -1.97 -20.28
C HIS A 293 -19.31 -2.56 -18.89
N LEU A 294 -19.30 -1.74 -17.83
CA LEU A 294 -19.18 -2.24 -16.45
C LEU A 294 -20.34 -3.17 -16.08
N ASP A 295 -21.57 -2.76 -16.38
CA ASP A 295 -22.77 -3.57 -16.11
C ASP A 295 -22.74 -4.91 -16.83
N LYS A 296 -22.23 -4.93 -18.07
CA LYS A 296 -22.01 -6.18 -18.81
C LYS A 296 -21.00 -7.07 -18.09
N GLN A 297 -19.84 -6.54 -17.70
CA GLN A 297 -18.82 -7.31 -16.97
C GLN A 297 -19.36 -7.86 -15.64
N ILE A 298 -20.13 -7.07 -14.91
CA ILE A 298 -20.76 -7.46 -13.64
C ILE A 298 -21.71 -8.65 -13.85
N LYS A 299 -22.56 -8.60 -14.89
CA LYS A 299 -23.52 -9.67 -15.21
C LYS A 299 -22.81 -10.93 -15.68
N GLU A 300 -21.88 -10.83 -16.62
CA GLU A 300 -21.12 -11.97 -17.17
C GLU A 300 -20.34 -12.71 -16.07
N ASN A 301 -19.79 -11.98 -15.11
CA ASN A 301 -19.02 -12.56 -14.00
C ASN A 301 -19.86 -12.87 -12.76
N LYS A 302 -21.19 -12.64 -12.81
CA LYS A 302 -22.14 -12.90 -11.72
C LYS A 302 -21.73 -12.27 -10.38
N LEU A 303 -21.15 -11.07 -10.40
CA LEU A 303 -20.58 -10.47 -9.19
C LEU A 303 -21.63 -10.22 -8.09
N THR A 304 -22.87 -9.92 -8.48
CA THR A 304 -24.01 -9.70 -7.58
C THR A 304 -24.49 -10.97 -6.86
N ALA A 305 -24.06 -12.16 -7.29
CA ALA A 305 -24.45 -13.41 -6.63
C ALA A 305 -23.83 -13.54 -5.23
N LYS A 306 -22.72 -12.83 -4.98
CA LYS A 306 -22.01 -12.83 -3.70
C LYS A 306 -21.79 -11.41 -3.16
N HIS A 307 -21.48 -10.44 -4.00
CA HIS A 307 -21.01 -9.13 -3.58
C HIS A 307 -22.10 -8.06 -3.66
N LYS A 308 -22.08 -7.12 -2.71
CA LYS A 308 -23.00 -5.99 -2.69
C LYS A 308 -22.43 -4.86 -3.55
N LEU A 309 -23.13 -4.48 -4.61
CA LEU A 309 -22.73 -3.35 -5.45
C LEU A 309 -23.14 -2.03 -4.78
N ILE A 310 -22.21 -1.10 -4.73
CA ILE A 310 -22.43 0.26 -4.22
C ILE A 310 -22.00 1.23 -5.31
N TYR A 311 -22.86 2.18 -5.68
CA TYR A 311 -22.53 3.21 -6.66
C TYR A 311 -22.36 4.56 -5.97
N GLU A 312 -21.16 5.13 -6.05
CA GLU A 312 -20.84 6.43 -5.46
C GLU A 312 -20.16 7.37 -6.45
N SER A 313 -20.31 8.68 -6.26
CA SER A 313 -19.77 9.69 -7.18
C SER A 313 -18.24 9.68 -7.17
N GLY A 314 -17.63 9.92 -6.00
CA GLY A 314 -16.19 10.11 -5.86
C GLY A 314 -15.67 11.45 -6.42
N ALA A 315 -16.47 12.24 -7.14
CA ALA A 315 -16.03 13.48 -7.74
C ALA A 315 -15.62 14.52 -6.68
N GLU A 316 -16.39 14.62 -5.59
CA GLU A 316 -16.18 15.54 -4.49
C GLU A 316 -14.82 15.33 -3.81
N GLY A 317 -14.42 14.06 -3.63
CA GLY A 317 -13.10 13.73 -3.07
C GLY A 317 -11.96 14.08 -4.00
N LEU A 318 -12.16 14.02 -5.32
CA LEU A 318 -11.15 14.44 -6.29
C LEU A 318 -11.01 15.96 -6.36
N ASP A 319 -12.12 16.69 -6.22
CA ASP A 319 -12.09 18.15 -6.12
C ASP A 319 -11.43 18.60 -4.81
N TYR A 320 -11.69 17.89 -3.71
CA TYR A 320 -10.97 18.08 -2.45
C TYR A 320 -9.47 17.83 -2.61
N LEU A 321 -9.09 16.73 -3.28
CA LEU A 321 -7.69 16.39 -3.55
C LEU A 321 -6.97 17.50 -4.33
N LYS A 322 -7.59 18.03 -5.39
CA LYS A 322 -7.04 19.15 -6.17
C LYS A 322 -6.77 20.40 -5.32
N LYS A 323 -7.64 20.69 -4.35
CA LYS A 323 -7.48 21.84 -3.44
C LYS A 323 -6.42 21.60 -2.36
N SER A 324 -6.20 20.35 -1.97
CA SER A 324 -5.27 19.98 -0.91
C SER A 324 -3.78 20.02 -1.31
N GLY A 325 -3.45 20.25 -2.59
CA GLY A 325 -2.06 20.39 -3.06
C GLY A 325 -1.29 19.07 -3.22
N PHE A 326 -1.90 17.92 -2.95
CA PHE A 326 -1.30 16.61 -3.22
C PHE A 326 -1.30 16.31 -4.73
N SER A 327 -0.14 15.93 -5.26
CA SER A 327 -0.04 15.36 -6.60
C SER A 327 -0.14 13.83 -6.54
N VAL A 328 -0.96 13.23 -7.39
CA VAL A 328 -1.13 11.77 -7.44
C VAL A 328 -0.95 11.29 -8.86
N THR A 329 -0.11 10.27 -9.03
CA THR A 329 0.02 9.53 -10.29
C THR A 329 -0.10 8.03 -10.04
N THR A 330 -0.52 7.28 -11.06
CA THR A 330 -0.62 5.81 -11.05
C THR A 330 0.01 5.26 -12.33
N MET A 331 1.04 4.42 -12.20
CA MET A 331 1.82 3.92 -13.36
C MET A 331 2.31 5.04 -14.31
N GLY A 332 2.71 6.19 -13.74
CA GLY A 332 3.13 7.36 -14.51
C GLY A 332 2.00 8.20 -15.11
N ARG A 333 0.73 7.83 -14.87
CA ARG A 333 -0.46 8.54 -15.34
C ARG A 333 -1.02 9.45 -14.27
N SER A 334 -1.34 10.68 -14.66
CA SER A 334 -2.02 11.69 -13.86
C SER A 334 -3.52 11.43 -13.75
N PHE A 335 -4.18 12.28 -12.96
CA PHE A 335 -5.63 12.31 -12.80
C PHE A 335 -6.38 12.36 -14.14
N ASP A 336 -5.92 13.21 -15.07
CA ASP A 336 -6.58 13.43 -16.36
C ASP A 336 -6.41 12.25 -17.31
N GLU A 337 -5.36 11.46 -17.10
CA GLU A 337 -5.02 10.31 -17.94
C GLU A 337 -5.69 9.01 -17.51
N ASP A 338 -6.17 8.84 -16.27
CA ASP A 338 -6.88 7.63 -15.83
C ASP A 338 -7.99 7.95 -14.82
N ARG A 339 -8.89 8.86 -15.20
CA ARG A 339 -9.90 9.44 -14.30
C ARG A 339 -10.72 8.39 -13.54
N GLU A 340 -11.21 7.35 -14.20
CA GLU A 340 -12.06 6.32 -13.58
C GLU A 340 -11.33 5.56 -12.46
N PHE A 341 -10.02 5.39 -12.57
CA PHE A 341 -9.20 4.79 -11.52
C PHE A 341 -9.27 5.60 -10.22
N PHE A 342 -8.99 6.90 -10.31
CA PHE A 342 -9.00 7.81 -9.15
C PHE A 342 -10.42 8.03 -8.62
N LEU A 343 -11.40 8.16 -9.53
CA LEU A 343 -12.81 8.32 -9.20
C LEU A 343 -13.33 7.13 -8.38
N THR A 344 -12.97 5.91 -8.78
CA THR A 344 -13.37 4.68 -8.07
C THR A 344 -12.80 4.64 -6.65
N ALA A 345 -11.52 4.98 -6.47
CA ALA A 345 -10.90 5.00 -5.16
C ALA A 345 -11.52 6.07 -4.23
N SER A 346 -11.75 7.27 -4.77
CA SER A 346 -12.45 8.34 -4.04
C SER A 346 -13.89 7.96 -3.67
N ALA A 347 -14.62 7.31 -4.58
CA ALA A 347 -15.97 6.83 -4.33
C ALA A 347 -16.02 5.83 -3.16
N ALA A 348 -15.05 4.90 -3.10
CA ALA A 348 -14.96 3.93 -2.00
C ALA A 348 -14.63 4.57 -0.65
N GLY A 349 -13.72 5.55 -0.64
CA GLY A 349 -13.44 6.34 0.55
C GLY A 349 -14.66 7.10 1.07
N ALA A 350 -15.37 7.79 0.17
CA ALA A 350 -16.59 8.51 0.50
C ALA A 350 -17.70 7.58 1.02
N PHE A 351 -17.88 6.41 0.39
CA PHE A 351 -18.82 5.40 0.90
C PHE A 351 -18.48 4.98 2.32
N ALA A 352 -17.22 4.61 2.57
CA ALA A 352 -16.77 4.15 3.88
C ALA A 352 -17.00 5.21 4.96
N ALA A 353 -16.71 6.48 4.66
CA ALA A 353 -16.93 7.60 5.56
C ALA A 353 -18.41 7.86 5.89
N ARG A 354 -19.36 7.44 5.04
CA ARG A 354 -20.81 7.56 5.31
C ARG A 354 -21.37 6.43 6.20
N LEU A 355 -20.58 5.39 6.45
CA LEU A 355 -20.98 4.27 7.32
C LEU A 355 -20.63 4.50 8.80
N VAL A 356 -19.81 5.51 9.07
CA VAL A 356 -19.47 6.02 10.41
C VAL A 356 -20.38 7.21 10.69
#